data_AF-D8LIP4-F1
#
_entry.id   AF-D8LIP4-F1
#
_cell.length_a   1.000
_cell.length_b   1.000
_cell.length_c   1.000
_cell.angle_alpha   90.00
_cell.angle_beta   90.00
_cell.angle_gamma   90.00
#
_symmetry.space_group_name_H-M   'P 1'
#
loop_
_entity.id
_entity.type
_entity.pdbx_description
1 polymer ?
#
loop_
_entity_poly.entity_id
_entity_poly.type
_entity_poly.pdbx_seq_one_letter_code
_entity_poly.pdbx_strand_id
1 'polypeptide(L)'
;MNAFTWHKVDAVFGVLALALGTYGAHGFRPQNPFYKEVRQTAFLYHLVHTGALVTAPFTKHPHFFGGLLTSGILLFSGSWYTAALYEDRKYPMLAPVGGFAFIAVWESHVICLNDQNALRDSASQRWEVAGTRVLAGHFLWDLRQYVTPPHLLITMLRDPLELFVSAKQFKHREETASLEAAADFVASNMRGRLGWEDPSDIGFVRRFLGTDAANSYDPQLVYTKEQSSAMASTAAEHLSNFWVVGVVEQYAGFVNVLQHTLDPELEHPRLWEAASEVNNNGSPVHSRDVLDRIDPDLVREFNATLSFQWQVYDVALQLWDSRCREVLPLQDHSSLCSVPGHKSSLS
;
A
#
# COMPACT_ATOMS: atom_id res chain seq x y z
N MET A 1 -8.14 26.31 -24.40
CA MET A 1 -6.73 25.88 -24.63
C MET A 1 -6.68 24.37 -24.47
N ASN A 2 -5.70 23.66 -25.06
CA ASN A 2 -5.56 22.22 -24.84
C ASN A 2 -4.98 21.96 -23.43
N ALA A 3 -5.53 21.03 -22.66
CA ALA A 3 -5.03 20.65 -21.34
C ALA A 3 -3.56 20.17 -21.40
N PHE A 4 -3.19 19.45 -22.46
CA PHE A 4 -1.82 18.98 -22.69
C PHE A 4 -0.80 20.09 -22.99
N THR A 5 -1.24 21.34 -23.18
CA THR A 5 -0.33 22.49 -23.23
C THR A 5 0.49 22.60 -21.95
N TRP A 6 -0.04 22.17 -20.80
CA TRP A 6 0.69 22.21 -19.53
C TRP A 6 1.89 21.27 -19.47
N HIS A 7 1.92 20.16 -20.22
CA HIS A 7 3.14 19.35 -20.35
C HIS A 7 4.27 20.12 -21.03
N LYS A 8 3.94 21.04 -21.97
CA LYS A 8 4.96 21.90 -22.60
C LYS A 8 5.49 22.94 -21.63
N VAL A 9 4.60 23.49 -20.80
CA VAL A 9 4.98 24.43 -19.74
C VAL A 9 5.86 23.71 -18.71
N ASP A 10 5.42 22.54 -18.23
CA ASP A 10 6.19 21.66 -17.35
C ASP A 10 7.59 21.37 -17.90
N ALA A 11 7.70 20.92 -19.16
CA ALA A 11 9.00 20.64 -19.76
C ALA A 11 9.94 21.87 -19.76
N VAL A 12 9.41 23.07 -20.05
CA VAL A 12 10.18 24.32 -20.00
C VAL A 12 10.62 24.64 -18.57
N PHE A 13 9.71 24.59 -17.61
CA PHE A 13 10.01 24.87 -16.21
C PHE A 13 10.96 23.81 -15.61
N GLY A 14 10.87 22.55 -16.03
CA GLY A 14 11.77 21.47 -15.62
C GLY A 14 13.19 21.70 -16.11
N VAL A 15 13.36 22.08 -17.38
CA VAL A 15 14.67 22.48 -17.92
C VAL A 15 15.22 23.68 -17.16
N LEU A 16 14.40 24.69 -16.87
CA LEU A 16 14.82 25.86 -16.10
C LEU A 16 15.19 25.51 -14.66
N ALA A 17 14.43 24.67 -13.97
CA ALA A 17 14.71 24.22 -12.61
C ALA A 17 16.05 23.49 -12.56
N LEU A 18 16.30 22.57 -13.49
CA LEU A 18 17.57 21.85 -13.58
C LEU A 18 18.73 22.80 -13.88
N ALA A 19 18.58 23.72 -14.85
CA ALA A 19 19.62 24.69 -15.20
C ALA A 19 19.97 25.64 -14.03
N LEU A 20 18.96 26.11 -13.29
CA LEU A 20 19.16 26.96 -12.12
C LEU A 20 19.76 26.17 -10.94
N GLY A 21 19.37 24.89 -10.78
CA GLY A 21 19.95 23.97 -9.81
C GLY A 21 21.43 23.68 -10.07
N THR A 22 21.79 23.35 -11.31
CA THR A 22 23.17 23.07 -11.71
C THR A 22 24.06 24.31 -11.65
N TYR A 23 23.57 25.46 -12.14
CA TYR A 23 24.24 26.74 -11.93
C TYR A 23 24.44 27.01 -10.45
N GLY A 24 23.44 26.68 -9.65
CA GLY A 24 23.51 26.84 -8.21
C GLY A 24 24.56 25.96 -7.51
N ALA A 25 24.69 24.71 -7.91
CA ALA A 25 25.65 23.78 -7.31
C ALA A 25 27.10 24.09 -7.69
N HIS A 26 27.33 24.61 -8.89
CA HIS A 26 28.69 24.72 -9.46
C HIS A 26 29.17 26.17 -9.69
N GLY A 27 28.26 27.08 -10.07
CA GLY A 27 28.60 28.42 -10.53
C GLY A 27 28.27 29.55 -9.54
N PHE A 28 27.26 29.36 -8.69
CA PHE A 28 26.77 30.43 -7.82
C PHE A 28 27.63 30.60 -6.55
N ARG A 29 28.24 31.78 -6.42
CA ARG A 29 29.12 32.16 -5.31
C ARG A 29 28.70 33.54 -4.77
N PRO A 30 27.68 33.61 -3.89
CA PRO A 30 27.24 34.87 -3.31
C PRO A 30 28.27 35.37 -2.29
N GLN A 31 28.33 36.69 -2.11
CA GLN A 31 29.16 37.34 -1.09
C GLN A 31 28.65 36.98 0.30
N ASN A 32 27.33 36.95 0.49
CA ASN A 32 26.70 36.46 1.71
C ASN A 32 26.23 35.00 1.55
N PRO A 33 26.80 34.06 2.32
CA PRO A 33 26.42 32.64 2.27
C PRO A 33 24.94 32.34 2.50
N PHE A 34 24.22 33.21 3.22
CA PHE A 34 22.76 33.11 3.43
C PHE A 34 21.99 32.96 2.12
N TYR A 35 22.44 33.63 1.04
CA TYR A 35 21.75 33.55 -0.25
C TYR A 35 21.92 32.20 -0.96
N LYS A 36 22.84 31.34 -0.51
CA LYS A 36 22.86 29.93 -0.96
C LYS A 36 21.62 29.19 -0.46
N GLU A 37 21.24 29.39 0.80
CA GLU A 37 20.04 28.78 1.40
C GLU A 37 18.76 29.34 0.77
N VAL A 38 18.69 30.66 0.58
CA VAL A 38 17.57 31.32 -0.10
C VAL A 38 17.34 30.73 -1.50
N ARG A 39 18.41 30.61 -2.29
CA ARG A 39 18.35 30.02 -3.62
C ARG A 39 18.01 28.53 -3.57
N GLN A 40 18.52 27.78 -2.58
CA GLN A 40 18.19 26.37 -2.41
C GLN A 40 16.68 26.18 -2.15
N THR A 41 16.08 27.03 -1.31
CA THR A 41 14.64 27.05 -1.10
C THR A 41 13.88 27.38 -2.38
N ALA A 42 14.31 28.41 -3.13
CA ALA A 42 13.72 28.74 -4.43
C ALA A 42 13.77 27.56 -5.41
N PHE A 43 14.89 26.84 -5.44
CA PHE A 43 15.07 25.63 -6.25
C PHE A 43 14.15 24.49 -5.84
N LEU A 44 14.07 24.17 -4.55
CA LEU A 44 13.21 23.09 -4.07
C LEU A 44 11.74 23.37 -4.39
N TYR A 45 11.26 24.60 -4.14
CA TYR A 45 9.88 24.97 -4.45
C TYR A 45 9.62 24.99 -5.97
N HIS A 46 10.56 25.48 -6.78
CA HIS A 46 10.46 25.42 -8.24
C HIS A 46 10.34 23.97 -8.73
N LEU A 47 11.22 23.07 -8.26
CA LEU A 47 11.26 21.69 -8.72
C LEU A 47 10.02 20.89 -8.29
N VAL A 48 9.60 20.99 -7.02
CA VAL A 48 8.42 20.28 -6.50
C VAL A 48 7.16 20.70 -7.26
N HIS A 49 6.96 21.99 -7.47
CA HIS A 49 5.76 22.50 -8.14
C HIS A 49 5.80 22.31 -9.65
N THR A 50 6.98 22.21 -10.25
CA THR A 50 7.13 21.72 -11.63
C THR A 50 6.72 20.26 -11.72
N GLY A 51 7.21 19.39 -10.83
CA GLY A 51 6.78 17.99 -10.78
C GLY A 51 5.26 17.84 -10.62
N ALA A 52 4.61 18.71 -9.85
CA ALA A 52 3.15 18.76 -9.75
C ALA A 52 2.47 19.25 -11.05
N LEU A 53 3.12 20.09 -11.86
CA LEU A 53 2.57 20.61 -13.12
C LEU A 53 2.37 19.51 -14.18
N VAL A 54 3.15 18.42 -14.12
CA VAL A 54 2.93 17.19 -14.91
C VAL A 54 1.51 16.68 -14.76
N THR A 55 0.92 16.77 -13.57
CA THR A 55 -0.43 16.24 -13.33
C THR A 55 -1.53 17.18 -13.85
N ALA A 56 -1.19 18.39 -14.28
CA ALA A 56 -2.17 19.42 -14.62
C ALA A 56 -3.23 18.98 -15.65
N PRO A 57 -2.89 18.28 -16.76
CA PRO A 57 -3.90 17.88 -17.75
C PRO A 57 -4.92 16.87 -17.23
N PHE A 58 -4.60 16.18 -16.13
CA PHE A 58 -5.44 15.14 -15.53
C PHE A 58 -6.36 15.68 -14.43
N THR A 59 -6.27 16.98 -14.10
CA THR A 59 -7.13 17.61 -13.11
C THR A 59 -8.46 18.08 -13.71
N LYS A 60 -9.50 18.25 -12.87
CA LYS A 60 -10.85 18.71 -13.30
C LYS A 60 -10.82 20.08 -13.97
N HIS A 61 -9.92 20.95 -13.52
CA HIS A 61 -9.73 22.30 -14.05
C HIS A 61 -8.26 22.55 -14.43
N PRO A 62 -7.79 21.95 -15.53
CA PRO A 62 -6.37 21.89 -15.87
C PRO A 62 -5.73 23.28 -16.04
N HIS A 63 -6.47 24.24 -16.58
CA HIS A 63 -5.99 25.61 -16.76
C HIS A 63 -5.91 26.42 -15.47
N PHE A 64 -6.81 26.17 -14.52
CA PHE A 64 -6.77 26.81 -13.21
C PHE A 64 -5.61 26.26 -12.39
N PHE A 65 -5.49 24.92 -12.35
CA PHE A 65 -4.42 24.22 -11.65
C PHE A 65 -3.03 24.56 -12.22
N GLY A 66 -2.85 24.40 -13.54
CA GLY A 66 -1.58 24.72 -14.18
C GLY A 66 -1.24 26.21 -14.13
N GLY A 67 -2.27 27.07 -14.21
CA GLY A 67 -2.12 28.52 -14.08
C GLY A 67 -1.60 28.92 -12.71
N LEU A 68 -2.23 28.44 -11.63
CA LEU A 68 -1.80 28.74 -10.27
C LEU A 68 -0.41 28.17 -9.94
N LEU A 69 -0.08 26.95 -10.39
CA LEU A 69 1.27 26.40 -10.21
C LEU A 69 2.32 27.23 -10.94
N THR A 70 2.05 27.61 -12.19
CA THR A 70 2.98 28.43 -12.99
C THR A 70 3.14 29.83 -12.37
N SER A 71 2.03 30.46 -11.97
CA SER A 71 2.05 31.74 -11.28
C SER A 71 2.79 31.65 -9.94
N GLY A 72 2.57 30.58 -9.18
CA GLY A 72 3.30 30.32 -7.93
C GLY A 72 4.80 30.16 -8.17
N ILE A 73 5.22 29.40 -9.19
CA ILE A 73 6.64 29.24 -9.54
C ILE A 73 7.26 30.59 -9.89
N LEU A 74 6.60 31.38 -10.74
CA LEU A 74 7.11 32.69 -11.17
C LEU A 74 7.17 33.71 -10.02
N LEU A 75 6.11 33.81 -9.21
CA LEU A 75 6.00 34.83 -8.17
C LEU A 75 6.73 34.44 -6.88
N PHE A 76 6.68 33.17 -6.48
CA PHE A 76 7.41 32.67 -5.31
C PHE A 76 8.86 32.37 -5.68
N SER A 77 9.08 31.34 -6.50
CA SER A 77 10.45 30.87 -6.76
C SER A 77 11.25 31.89 -7.55
N GLY A 78 10.64 32.52 -8.56
CA GLY A 78 11.28 33.58 -9.35
C GLY A 78 11.75 34.77 -8.50
N SER A 79 10.94 35.23 -7.55
CA SER A 79 11.30 36.36 -6.67
C SER A 79 12.38 36.00 -5.65
N TRP A 80 12.45 34.75 -5.20
CA TRP A 80 13.55 34.26 -4.38
C TRP A 80 14.84 34.02 -5.18
N TYR A 81 14.74 33.61 -6.45
CA TYR A 81 15.90 33.56 -7.34
C TYR A 81 16.50 34.94 -7.57
N THR A 82 15.68 35.96 -7.81
CA THR A 82 16.18 37.34 -7.97
C THR A 82 16.76 37.89 -6.66
N ALA A 83 16.12 37.61 -5.52
CA ALA A 83 16.67 37.96 -4.20
C ALA A 83 18.05 37.33 -3.96
N ALA A 84 18.26 36.08 -4.36
CA ALA A 84 19.54 35.43 -4.24
C ALA A 84 20.60 35.97 -5.22
N LEU A 85 20.21 36.31 -6.45
CA LEU A 85 21.14 36.86 -7.46
C LEU A 85 21.61 38.27 -7.13
N TYR A 86 20.72 39.13 -6.63
CA TYR A 86 21.04 40.52 -6.27
C TYR A 86 21.44 40.69 -4.80
N GLU A 87 21.36 39.61 -4.01
CA GLU A 87 21.65 39.61 -2.58
C GLU A 87 20.86 40.68 -1.79
N ASP A 88 19.61 40.94 -2.20
CA ASP A 88 18.73 41.95 -1.62
C ASP A 88 17.36 41.34 -1.23
N ARG A 89 16.97 41.60 0.03
CA ARG A 89 15.73 41.14 0.66
C ARG A 89 14.48 41.89 0.21
N LYS A 90 14.58 42.88 -0.67
CA LYS A 90 13.43 43.60 -1.24
C LYS A 90 12.76 42.85 -2.39
N TYR A 91 13.51 42.02 -3.10
CA TYR A 91 13.00 41.28 -4.27
C TYR A 91 11.94 40.19 -4.00
N PRO A 92 11.88 39.49 -2.84
CA PRO A 92 10.85 38.49 -2.57
C PRO A 92 9.50 39.09 -2.13
N MET A 93 9.22 40.37 -2.42
CA MET A 93 7.94 41.02 -2.04
C MET A 93 6.71 40.35 -2.68
N LEU A 94 6.90 39.68 -3.82
CA LEU A 94 5.86 38.92 -4.51
C LEU A 94 5.74 37.47 -4.02
N ALA A 95 6.67 37.00 -3.19
CA ALA A 95 6.66 35.63 -2.70
C ALA A 95 5.39 35.26 -1.92
N PRO A 96 4.82 36.10 -1.04
CA PRO A 96 3.56 35.77 -0.36
C PRO A 96 2.42 35.47 -1.34
N VAL A 97 2.30 36.24 -2.43
CA VAL A 97 1.28 36.02 -3.47
C VAL A 97 1.49 34.68 -4.17
N GLY A 98 2.73 34.35 -4.53
CA GLY A 98 3.06 33.05 -5.09
C GLY A 98 2.84 31.88 -4.12
N GLY A 99 3.10 32.11 -2.82
CA GLY A 99 2.82 31.15 -1.75
C GLY A 99 1.33 30.85 -1.60
N PHE A 100 0.48 31.88 -1.65
CA PHE A 100 -0.98 31.70 -1.67
C PHE A 100 -1.44 30.95 -2.92
N ALA A 101 -0.84 31.19 -4.08
CA ALA A 101 -1.14 30.42 -5.29
C ALA A 101 -0.78 28.93 -5.13
N PHE A 102 0.35 28.61 -4.48
CA PHE A 102 0.68 27.23 -4.14
C PHE A 102 -0.31 26.61 -3.16
N ILE A 103 -0.67 27.31 -2.07
CA ILE A 103 -1.65 26.82 -1.09
C ILE A 103 -2.99 26.52 -1.77
N ALA A 104 -3.49 27.44 -2.60
CA ALA A 104 -4.75 27.26 -3.32
C ALA A 104 -4.72 26.04 -4.27
N VAL A 105 -3.58 25.74 -4.88
CA VAL A 105 -3.40 24.52 -5.70
C VAL A 105 -3.50 23.27 -4.84
N TRP A 106 -2.77 23.21 -3.72
CA TRP A 106 -2.76 22.02 -2.86
C TRP A 106 -4.13 21.78 -2.23
N GLU A 107 -4.86 22.83 -1.84
CA GLU A 107 -6.26 22.72 -1.40
C GLU A 107 -7.17 22.23 -2.54
N SER A 108 -7.01 22.76 -3.75
CA SER A 108 -7.80 22.31 -4.91
C SER A 108 -7.53 20.84 -5.28
N HIS A 109 -6.34 20.32 -4.97
CA HIS A 109 -5.97 18.93 -5.20
C HIS A 109 -6.72 17.99 -4.24
N VAL A 110 -6.86 18.37 -2.96
CA VAL A 110 -7.67 17.64 -1.96
C VAL A 110 -9.16 17.63 -2.38
N ILE A 111 -9.67 18.75 -2.90
CA ILE A 111 -11.06 18.86 -3.37
C ILE A 111 -11.28 18.07 -4.67
N CYS A 112 -10.31 18.07 -5.61
CA CYS A 112 -10.39 17.30 -6.86
C CYS A 112 -10.27 15.78 -6.65
N LEU A 113 -9.51 15.31 -5.63
CA LEU A 113 -9.47 13.89 -5.28
C LEU A 113 -10.84 13.37 -4.82
N ASN A 114 -11.68 14.23 -4.23
CA ASN A 114 -13.07 13.91 -3.87
C ASN A 114 -14.05 13.97 -5.06
N ASP A 115 -13.69 14.61 -6.17
CA ASP A 115 -14.60 14.93 -7.29
C ASP A 115 -14.30 14.09 -8.56
N GLN A 116 -13.22 13.29 -8.56
CA GLN A 116 -12.83 12.36 -9.65
C GLN A 116 -13.67 11.06 -9.68
N ASN A 117 -14.85 11.04 -9.08
CA ASN A 117 -15.78 9.91 -9.17
C ASN A 117 -16.57 9.85 -10.49
N ALA A 118 -16.33 10.75 -11.44
CA ALA A 118 -16.95 10.70 -12.75
C ALA A 118 -15.89 10.83 -13.87
N LEU A 119 -15.96 9.91 -14.83
CA LEU A 119 -15.16 9.73 -16.06
C LEU A 119 -14.02 8.70 -15.98
N ARG A 120 -14.39 7.45 -16.29
CA ARG A 120 -13.51 6.32 -16.59
C ARG A 120 -13.78 5.89 -18.04
N ASP A 121 -12.75 5.85 -18.87
CA ASP A 121 -12.41 4.85 -19.92
C ASP A 121 -11.37 5.48 -20.89
N SER A 122 -10.23 4.91 -21.28
CA SER A 122 -10.00 3.66 -22.03
C SER A 122 -8.54 3.17 -21.97
N ALA A 123 -7.81 3.51 -20.88
CA ALA A 123 -6.37 3.25 -20.78
C ALA A 123 -5.95 2.51 -19.50
N SER A 124 -6.88 2.27 -18.57
CA SER A 124 -6.51 1.71 -17.27
C SER A 124 -6.48 0.19 -17.33
N GLN A 125 -5.31 -0.39 -17.23
CA GLN A 125 -5.10 -1.76 -16.77
C GLN A 125 -5.77 -1.98 -15.40
N ARG A 126 -7.10 -2.17 -15.39
CA ARG A 126 -7.92 -2.51 -14.23
C ARG A 126 -8.74 -3.71 -14.62
N TRP A 127 -8.81 -4.68 -13.73
CA TRP A 127 -9.74 -5.79 -13.84
C TRP A 127 -11.15 -5.27 -13.54
N GLU A 128 -11.97 -5.11 -14.58
CA GLU A 128 -13.42 -5.00 -14.43
C GLU A 128 -13.98 -6.42 -14.49
N VAL A 129 -14.70 -6.81 -13.44
CA VAL A 129 -15.53 -8.02 -13.45
C VAL A 129 -16.96 -7.53 -13.31
N ALA A 130 -17.81 -7.86 -14.30
CA ALA A 130 -19.23 -7.52 -14.30
C ALA A 130 -19.56 -6.03 -14.00
N GLY A 131 -18.79 -5.08 -14.54
CA GLY A 131 -19.01 -3.64 -14.33
C GLY A 131 -18.62 -3.10 -12.95
N THR A 132 -17.95 -3.91 -12.11
CA THR A 132 -17.55 -3.53 -10.74
C THR A 132 -16.16 -2.86 -10.73
N ARG A 133 -16.03 -1.74 -10.01
CA ARG A 133 -14.73 -1.09 -9.76
C ARG A 133 -13.99 -1.84 -8.65
N VAL A 134 -12.85 -2.45 -8.96
CA VAL A 134 -11.98 -3.11 -7.97
C VAL A 134 -10.98 -2.11 -7.40
N LEU A 135 -10.92 -2.01 -6.08
CA LEU A 135 -9.87 -1.32 -5.33
C LEU A 135 -9.04 -2.37 -4.59
N ALA A 136 -7.74 -2.43 -4.86
CA ALA A 136 -6.82 -3.41 -4.26
C ALA A 136 -5.55 -2.73 -3.75
N GLY A 137 -5.07 -3.14 -2.58
CA GLY A 137 -3.90 -2.53 -1.93
C GLY A 137 -3.78 -2.91 -0.46
N HIS A 138 -2.74 -2.39 0.20
CA HIS A 138 -2.52 -2.57 1.64
C HIS A 138 -3.29 -1.52 2.44
N PHE A 139 -4.59 -1.74 2.58
CA PHE A 139 -5.46 -0.85 3.31
C PHE A 139 -5.70 -1.32 4.75
N LEU A 140 -6.04 -0.37 5.61
CA LEU A 140 -6.60 -0.65 6.94
C LEU A 140 -8.11 -0.88 6.81
N TRP A 141 -8.69 -1.52 7.81
CA TRP A 141 -10.12 -1.76 7.94
C TRP A 141 -11.00 -0.52 7.64
N ASP A 142 -10.56 0.68 8.04
CA ASP A 142 -11.35 1.92 7.89
C ASP A 142 -11.42 2.46 6.47
N LEU A 143 -10.73 1.86 5.50
CA LEU A 143 -10.89 2.27 4.10
C LEU A 143 -12.36 2.32 3.71
N ARG A 144 -13.17 1.43 4.26
CA ARG A 144 -14.63 1.36 4.06
C ARG A 144 -15.36 2.68 4.35
N GLN A 145 -14.83 3.52 5.24
CA GLN A 145 -15.40 4.83 5.57
C GLN A 145 -15.23 5.84 4.43
N TYR A 146 -14.25 5.60 3.55
CA TYR A 146 -13.91 6.45 2.41
C TYR A 146 -14.43 5.90 1.07
N VAL A 147 -15.09 4.74 1.07
CA VAL A 147 -15.64 4.11 -0.13
C VAL A 147 -17.17 4.21 -0.10
N THR A 148 -17.75 4.80 -1.16
CA THR A 148 -19.21 4.95 -1.30
C THR A 148 -19.88 3.58 -1.38
N PRO A 149 -20.85 3.25 -0.50
CA PRO A 149 -21.64 2.02 -0.59
C PRO A 149 -22.57 2.02 -1.83
N PRO A 150 -22.98 0.83 -2.34
CA PRO A 150 -22.64 -0.50 -1.84
C PRO A 150 -21.23 -0.94 -2.25
N HIS A 151 -20.52 -1.62 -1.35
CA HIS A 151 -19.20 -2.19 -1.62
C HIS A 151 -19.09 -3.61 -1.03
N LEU A 152 -18.31 -4.46 -1.71
CA LEU A 152 -17.95 -5.79 -1.24
C LEU A 152 -16.52 -5.78 -0.75
N LEU A 153 -16.30 -6.13 0.51
CA LEU A 153 -14.96 -6.27 1.08
C LEU A 153 -14.51 -7.72 0.91
N ILE A 154 -13.35 -7.90 0.28
CA ILE A 154 -12.73 -9.20 0.05
C ILE A 154 -11.30 -9.12 0.59
N THR A 155 -10.86 -10.13 1.31
CA THR A 155 -9.47 -10.24 1.80
C THR A 155 -9.00 -11.67 1.74
N MET A 156 -7.69 -11.86 1.87
CA MET A 156 -7.07 -13.16 2.05
C MET A 156 -6.07 -13.12 3.19
N LEU A 157 -6.09 -14.16 4.02
CA LEU A 157 -5.07 -14.40 5.04
C LEU A 157 -4.22 -15.61 4.66
N ARG A 158 -3.12 -15.80 5.38
CA ARG A 158 -2.19 -16.91 5.22
C ARG A 158 -1.80 -17.40 6.60
N ASP A 159 -1.51 -18.69 6.71
CA ASP A 159 -0.92 -19.32 7.88
C ASP A 159 0.21 -18.44 8.44
N PRO A 160 0.17 -18.09 9.74
CA PRO A 160 1.14 -17.17 10.34
C PRO A 160 2.61 -17.60 10.16
N LEU A 161 2.91 -18.90 10.23
CA LEU A 161 4.27 -19.41 10.01
C LEU A 161 4.67 -19.26 8.55
N GLU A 162 3.81 -19.72 7.63
CA GLU A 162 4.12 -19.62 6.21
C GLU A 162 4.23 -18.18 5.71
N LEU A 163 3.44 -17.27 6.30
CA LEU A 163 3.52 -15.84 6.06
C LEU A 163 4.87 -15.28 6.52
N PHE A 164 5.36 -15.70 7.68
CA PHE A 164 6.69 -15.30 8.16
C PHE A 164 7.79 -15.79 7.20
N VAL A 165 7.76 -17.06 6.82
CA VAL A 165 8.72 -17.65 5.86
C VAL A 165 8.67 -16.91 4.54
N SER A 166 7.47 -16.71 3.99
CA SER A 166 7.28 -15.98 2.73
C SER A 166 7.80 -14.54 2.80
N ALA A 167 7.60 -13.85 3.93
CA ALA A 167 8.07 -12.49 4.11
C ALA A 167 9.61 -12.41 4.16
N LYS A 168 10.27 -13.41 4.75
CA LYS A 168 11.73 -13.51 4.75
C LYS A 168 12.27 -13.77 3.35
N GLN A 169 11.70 -14.73 2.64
CA GLN A 169 12.10 -15.02 1.26
C GLN A 169 11.88 -13.82 0.32
N PHE A 170 10.77 -13.09 0.48
CA PHE A 170 10.48 -11.91 -0.35
C PHE A 170 11.52 -10.79 -0.17
N LYS A 171 11.98 -10.56 1.07
CA LYS A 171 12.95 -9.51 1.39
C LYS A 171 14.40 -9.91 1.09
N HIS A 172 14.70 -11.21 1.10
CA HIS A 172 16.05 -11.77 1.02
C HIS A 172 16.12 -12.86 -0.06
N ARG A 173 15.76 -12.50 -1.29
CA ARG A 173 15.60 -13.47 -2.40
C ARG A 173 16.91 -14.16 -2.76
N GLU A 174 18.04 -13.45 -2.66
CA GLU A 174 19.35 -14.01 -2.98
C GLU A 174 19.80 -14.99 -1.89
N GLU A 175 19.62 -14.62 -0.62
CA GLU A 175 19.99 -15.44 0.54
C GLU A 175 19.07 -16.65 0.73
N THR A 176 17.88 -16.63 0.12
CA THR A 176 16.89 -17.72 0.19
C THR A 176 16.66 -18.42 -1.16
N ALA A 177 17.63 -18.34 -2.06
CA ALA A 177 17.50 -18.85 -3.43
C ALA A 177 17.38 -20.38 -3.55
N SER A 178 17.73 -21.13 -2.51
CA SER A 178 17.61 -22.60 -2.47
C SER A 178 16.91 -23.04 -1.19
N LEU A 179 16.38 -24.26 -1.17
CA LEU A 179 15.65 -24.79 -0.02
C LEU A 179 16.50 -24.80 1.26
N GLU A 180 17.76 -25.23 1.14
CA GLU A 180 18.68 -25.30 2.27
C GLU A 180 19.06 -23.90 2.78
N ALA A 181 19.40 -22.98 1.87
CA ALA A 181 19.71 -21.60 2.23
C ALA A 181 18.50 -20.89 2.86
N ALA A 182 17.29 -21.13 2.34
CA ALA A 182 16.05 -20.59 2.89
C ALA A 182 15.78 -21.14 4.29
N ALA A 183 15.95 -22.46 4.51
CA ALA A 183 15.76 -23.09 5.81
C ALA A 183 16.74 -22.54 6.85
N ASP A 184 18.03 -22.46 6.52
CA ASP A 184 19.05 -21.92 7.42
C ASP A 184 18.80 -20.45 7.76
N PHE A 185 18.47 -19.63 6.74
CA PHE A 185 18.19 -18.21 6.91
C PHE A 185 16.96 -17.98 7.78
N VAL A 186 15.86 -18.69 7.51
CA VAL A 186 14.62 -18.60 8.29
C VAL A 186 14.84 -19.10 9.71
N ALA A 187 15.51 -20.23 9.92
CA ALA A 187 15.84 -20.75 11.24
C ALA A 187 16.68 -19.76 12.05
N SER A 188 17.69 -19.13 11.44
CA SER A 188 18.48 -18.09 12.10
C SER A 188 17.62 -16.89 12.50
N ASN A 189 16.67 -16.48 11.66
CA ASN A 189 15.75 -15.38 11.96
C ASN A 189 14.73 -15.74 13.05
N MET A 190 14.27 -16.99 13.10
CA MET A 190 13.44 -17.49 14.20
C MET A 190 14.20 -17.43 15.52
N ARG A 191 15.42 -17.98 15.57
CA ARG A 191 16.28 -17.94 16.78
C ARG A 191 16.57 -16.51 17.23
N GLY A 192 16.81 -15.59 16.30
CA GLY A 192 17.06 -14.19 16.64
C GLY A 192 15.84 -13.45 17.22
N ARG A 193 14.63 -13.96 16.97
CA ARG A 193 13.39 -13.44 17.58
C ARG A 193 13.05 -14.12 18.90
N LEU A 194 13.41 -15.39 19.05
CA LEU A 194 13.25 -16.10 20.33
C LEU A 194 14.14 -15.47 21.41
N GLY A 195 13.55 -15.14 22.56
CA GLY A 195 14.22 -14.43 23.65
C GLY A 195 14.10 -12.89 23.60
N TRP A 196 13.58 -12.34 22.50
CA TRP A 196 13.11 -10.96 22.40
C TRP A 196 11.60 -11.00 22.14
N GLU A 197 10.84 -11.45 23.15
CA GLU A 197 9.38 -11.34 23.09
C GLU A 197 9.03 -9.85 23.06
N ASP A 198 8.66 -9.38 21.88
CA ASP A 198 8.00 -8.09 21.74
C ASP A 198 6.49 -8.35 21.73
N PRO A 199 5.80 -8.22 22.88
CA PRO A 199 4.36 -8.41 22.94
C PRO A 199 3.56 -7.41 22.08
N SER A 200 4.22 -6.41 21.48
CA SER A 200 3.65 -5.48 20.49
C SER A 200 3.67 -6.01 19.04
N ASP A 201 4.38 -7.10 18.72
CA ASP A 201 4.40 -7.70 17.36
C ASP A 201 3.11 -8.47 17.08
N ILE A 202 2.03 -7.71 16.85
CA ILE A 202 0.73 -8.23 16.43
C ILE A 202 0.68 -8.50 14.92
N GLY A 203 1.78 -8.36 14.19
CA GLY A 203 1.89 -8.71 12.76
C GLY A 203 0.79 -8.11 11.88
N PHE A 204 0.03 -8.96 11.18
CA PHE A 204 -1.05 -8.53 10.29
C PHE A 204 -2.31 -8.07 11.02
N VAL A 205 -2.48 -8.42 12.29
CA VAL A 205 -3.68 -8.09 13.10
C VAL A 205 -3.95 -6.60 13.07
N ARG A 206 -2.90 -5.77 13.12
CA ARG A 206 -2.99 -4.30 13.06
C ARG A 206 -3.81 -3.77 11.87
N ARG A 207 -3.85 -4.49 10.75
CA ARG A 207 -4.60 -4.06 9.56
C ARG A 207 -6.10 -4.05 9.78
N PHE A 208 -6.57 -4.81 10.77
CA PHE A 208 -7.99 -5.04 11.04
C PHE A 208 -8.50 -4.29 12.27
N LEU A 209 -7.76 -3.34 12.85
CA LEU A 209 -8.14 -2.73 14.14
C LEU A 209 -9.05 -1.50 14.05
N GLY A 210 -9.07 -0.79 12.93
CA GLY A 210 -9.83 0.47 12.82
C GLY A 210 -9.04 1.73 13.25
N THR A 211 -9.50 2.94 12.90
CA THR A 211 -8.73 4.20 13.00
C THR A 211 -8.58 4.68 14.44
N ASP A 212 -9.55 4.39 15.31
CA ASP A 212 -9.45 4.73 16.73
C ASP A 212 -8.35 3.91 17.44
N ALA A 213 -8.17 2.65 17.03
CA ALA A 213 -7.10 1.79 17.54
C ALA A 213 -5.77 1.95 16.77
N ALA A 214 -5.80 2.25 15.46
CA ALA A 214 -4.62 2.45 14.62
C ALA A 214 -3.95 3.82 14.84
N ASN A 215 -4.71 4.88 15.14
CA ASN A 215 -4.15 6.18 15.55
C ASN A 215 -3.55 6.13 16.96
N SER A 216 -4.00 5.17 17.78
CA SER A 216 -3.47 4.85 19.11
C SER A 216 -2.37 3.78 19.07
N TYR A 217 -2.14 3.17 17.90
CA TYR A 217 -1.10 2.17 17.70
C TYR A 217 0.23 2.88 17.43
N ASP A 218 1.08 2.90 18.46
CA ASP A 218 2.45 3.36 18.34
C ASP A 218 3.35 2.12 18.24
N PRO A 219 4.03 1.89 17.11
CA PRO A 219 4.95 0.77 16.95
C PRO A 219 6.18 0.86 17.87
N GLN A 220 6.34 1.94 18.63
CA GLN A 220 7.36 2.11 19.66
C GLN A 220 6.85 1.80 21.08
N LEU A 221 5.54 1.55 21.26
CA LEU A 221 4.96 1.20 22.54
C LEU A 221 4.90 -0.32 22.74
N VAL A 222 5.27 -0.76 23.96
CA VAL A 222 5.14 -2.15 24.39
C VAL A 222 3.72 -2.35 24.94
N TYR A 223 2.94 -3.22 24.31
CA TYR A 223 1.59 -3.57 24.76
C TYR A 223 1.62 -4.76 25.72
N THR A 224 0.67 -4.81 26.66
CA THR A 224 0.48 -6.00 27.50
C THR A 224 -0.16 -7.14 26.71
N LYS A 225 -0.04 -8.37 27.21
CA LYS A 225 -0.67 -9.55 26.59
C LYS A 225 -2.19 -9.41 26.46
N GLU A 226 -2.83 -8.77 27.45
CA GLU A 226 -4.26 -8.49 27.45
C GLU A 226 -4.64 -7.49 26.36
N GLN A 227 -3.84 -6.43 26.17
CA GLN A 227 -4.07 -5.44 25.12
C GLN A 227 -3.94 -6.08 23.73
N SER A 228 -2.87 -6.85 23.50
CA SER A 228 -2.66 -7.54 22.22
C SER A 228 -3.74 -8.60 21.94
N SER A 229 -4.24 -9.29 22.97
CA SER A 229 -5.38 -10.22 22.85
C SER A 229 -6.68 -9.49 22.52
N ALA A 230 -6.96 -8.33 23.15
CA ALA A 230 -8.13 -7.52 22.82
C ALA A 230 -8.08 -7.03 21.36
N MET A 231 -6.91 -6.59 20.89
CA MET A 231 -6.68 -6.21 19.49
C MET A 231 -6.95 -7.38 18.53
N ALA A 232 -6.45 -8.57 18.85
CA ALA A 232 -6.74 -9.77 18.05
C ALA A 232 -8.24 -10.11 18.02
N SER A 233 -8.95 -9.98 19.14
CA SER A 233 -10.40 -10.16 19.19
C SER A 233 -11.15 -9.16 18.32
N THR A 234 -10.80 -7.88 18.38
CA THR A 234 -11.39 -6.83 17.53
C THR A 234 -11.11 -7.07 16.04
N ALA A 235 -9.88 -7.48 15.69
CA ALA A 235 -9.54 -7.83 14.32
C ALA A 235 -10.38 -9.01 13.79
N ALA A 236 -10.57 -10.04 14.62
CA ALA A 236 -11.41 -11.19 14.28
C ALA A 236 -12.89 -10.81 14.11
N GLU A 237 -13.42 -9.90 14.95
CA GLU A 237 -14.77 -9.36 14.78
C GLU A 237 -14.91 -8.59 13.45
N HIS A 238 -13.92 -7.77 13.09
CA HIS A 238 -13.97 -7.05 11.81
C HIS A 238 -13.90 -7.97 10.60
N LEU A 239 -13.26 -9.15 10.70
CA LEU A 239 -13.25 -10.13 9.60
C LEU A 239 -14.67 -10.58 9.21
N SER A 240 -15.62 -10.66 10.13
CA SER A 240 -16.99 -11.10 9.83
C SER A 240 -17.78 -10.12 8.94
N ASN A 241 -17.25 -8.90 8.75
CA ASN A 241 -17.84 -7.89 7.88
C ASN A 241 -17.33 -7.99 6.44
N PHE A 242 -16.33 -8.83 6.18
CA PHE A 242 -15.90 -9.12 4.81
C PHE A 242 -16.89 -10.08 4.16
N TRP A 243 -17.18 -9.82 2.88
CA TRP A 243 -18.00 -10.73 2.07
C TRP A 243 -17.31 -12.09 1.93
N VAL A 244 -16.01 -12.07 1.61
CA VAL A 244 -15.16 -13.26 1.53
C VAL A 244 -13.87 -12.99 2.28
N VAL A 245 -13.55 -13.88 3.22
CA VAL A 245 -12.23 -14.02 3.83
C VAL A 245 -11.63 -15.31 3.29
N GLY A 246 -10.72 -15.17 2.33
CA GLY A 246 -9.99 -16.30 1.75
C GLY A 246 -8.77 -16.68 2.57
N VAL A 247 -8.24 -17.87 2.28
CA VAL A 247 -6.95 -18.34 2.80
C VAL A 247 -6.06 -18.78 1.65
N VAL A 248 -4.79 -18.37 1.68
CA VAL A 248 -3.85 -18.57 0.56
C VAL A 248 -3.62 -20.07 0.29
N GLU A 249 -3.70 -20.89 1.34
CA GLU A 249 -3.60 -22.35 1.28
C GLU A 249 -4.70 -22.98 0.42
N GLN A 250 -5.81 -22.26 0.20
CA GLN A 250 -6.91 -22.65 -0.67
C GLN A 250 -7.20 -21.59 -1.74
N TYR A 251 -6.14 -21.04 -2.36
CA TYR A 251 -6.26 -20.02 -3.40
C TYR A 251 -7.16 -20.46 -4.57
N ALA A 252 -7.03 -21.72 -5.02
CA ALA A 252 -7.89 -22.25 -6.08
C ALA A 252 -9.37 -22.21 -5.68
N GLY A 253 -9.71 -22.60 -4.44
CA GLY A 253 -11.06 -22.48 -3.91
C GLY A 253 -11.51 -21.02 -3.86
N PHE A 254 -10.63 -20.11 -3.43
CA PHE A 254 -10.94 -18.67 -3.36
C PHE A 254 -11.30 -18.09 -4.72
N VAL A 255 -10.53 -18.41 -5.77
CA VAL A 255 -10.84 -17.99 -7.15
C VAL A 255 -12.20 -18.55 -7.60
N ASN A 256 -12.49 -19.82 -7.29
CA ASN A 256 -13.79 -20.44 -7.63
C ASN A 256 -14.96 -19.76 -6.91
N VAL A 257 -14.81 -19.42 -5.62
CA VAL A 257 -15.84 -18.69 -4.86
C VAL A 257 -16.09 -17.31 -5.47
N LEU A 258 -15.03 -16.58 -5.83
CA LEU A 258 -15.16 -15.28 -6.48
C LEU A 258 -15.82 -15.39 -7.86
N GLN A 259 -15.49 -16.41 -8.65
CA GLN A 259 -16.11 -16.65 -9.95
C GLN A 259 -17.61 -16.90 -9.81
N HIS A 260 -18.03 -17.82 -8.94
CA HIS A 260 -19.45 -18.10 -8.72
C HIS A 260 -20.23 -16.91 -8.12
N THR A 261 -19.54 -16.01 -7.40
CA THR A 261 -20.15 -14.82 -6.81
C THR A 261 -20.28 -13.67 -7.82
N LEU A 262 -19.22 -13.39 -8.59
CA LEU A 262 -19.09 -12.17 -9.39
C LEU A 262 -19.36 -12.38 -10.88
N ASP A 263 -19.27 -13.62 -11.35
CA ASP A 263 -19.48 -14.02 -12.75
C ASP A 263 -20.18 -15.40 -12.82
N PRO A 264 -21.42 -15.51 -12.29
CA PRO A 264 -22.11 -16.78 -12.16
C PRO A 264 -22.46 -17.43 -13.52
N GLU A 265 -22.63 -16.62 -14.57
CA GLU A 265 -22.89 -17.10 -15.93
C GLU A 265 -21.59 -17.40 -16.72
N LEU A 266 -20.42 -17.19 -16.10
CA LEU A 266 -19.10 -17.36 -16.69
C LEU A 266 -18.95 -16.61 -18.02
N GLU A 267 -19.32 -15.33 -18.02
CA GLU A 267 -19.17 -14.45 -19.18
C GLU A 267 -17.69 -14.17 -19.48
N HIS A 268 -16.80 -14.27 -18.47
CA HIS A 268 -15.38 -13.90 -18.56
C HIS A 268 -14.43 -15.09 -18.27
N PRO A 269 -14.49 -16.20 -19.01
CA PRO A 269 -13.75 -17.42 -18.66
C PRO A 269 -12.22 -17.24 -18.64
N ARG A 270 -11.67 -16.43 -19.56
CA ARG A 270 -10.22 -16.16 -19.63
C ARG A 270 -9.68 -15.43 -18.40
N LEU A 271 -10.51 -14.61 -17.75
CA LEU A 271 -10.12 -13.92 -16.52
C LEU A 271 -9.87 -14.93 -15.40
N TRP A 272 -10.80 -15.87 -15.23
CA TRP A 272 -10.75 -16.85 -14.16
C TRP A 272 -9.71 -17.93 -14.42
N GLU A 273 -9.49 -18.32 -15.67
CA GLU A 273 -8.37 -19.16 -16.08
C GLU A 273 -7.04 -18.51 -15.71
N ALA A 274 -6.81 -17.26 -16.12
CA ALA A 274 -5.60 -16.52 -15.77
C ALA A 274 -5.44 -16.35 -14.25
N ALA A 275 -6.53 -16.10 -13.52
CA ALA A 275 -6.50 -16.00 -12.06
C ALA A 275 -6.11 -17.33 -11.41
N SER A 276 -6.62 -18.46 -11.90
CA SER A 276 -6.32 -19.80 -11.37
C SER A 276 -4.85 -20.21 -11.57
N GLU A 277 -4.18 -19.64 -12.56
CA GLU A 277 -2.75 -19.89 -12.83
C GLU A 277 -1.81 -19.11 -11.89
N VAL A 278 -2.30 -18.09 -11.16
CA VAL A 278 -1.51 -17.28 -10.22
C VAL A 278 -1.30 -18.04 -8.92
N ASN A 279 -0.41 -19.04 -8.92
CA ASN A 279 -0.19 -19.88 -7.74
C ASN A 279 1.11 -19.61 -6.98
N ASN A 280 1.91 -18.61 -7.38
CA ASN A 280 3.20 -18.35 -6.73
C ASN A 280 3.44 -16.86 -6.48
N ASN A 281 3.73 -16.51 -5.22
CA ASN A 281 4.32 -15.24 -4.77
C ASN A 281 5.73 -14.97 -5.36
N GLY A 282 6.16 -15.77 -6.33
CA GLY A 282 7.50 -15.79 -6.90
C GLY A 282 8.59 -16.18 -5.90
N SER A 283 8.27 -16.75 -4.74
CA SER A 283 9.29 -17.27 -3.81
C SER A 283 10.09 -18.38 -4.50
N PRO A 284 11.42 -18.44 -4.29
CA PRO A 284 12.26 -19.49 -4.89
C PRO A 284 11.84 -20.90 -4.46
N VAL A 285 11.35 -21.05 -3.22
CA VAL A 285 10.94 -22.33 -2.63
C VAL A 285 9.64 -22.19 -1.83
N HIS A 286 8.88 -23.28 -1.76
CA HIS A 286 7.58 -23.29 -1.07
C HIS A 286 7.77 -23.16 0.46
N SER A 287 6.92 -22.37 1.12
CA SER A 287 7.09 -22.07 2.55
C SER A 287 7.00 -23.32 3.44
N ARG A 288 6.13 -24.28 3.09
CA ARG A 288 6.03 -25.54 3.85
C ARG A 288 7.31 -26.38 3.76
N ASP A 289 7.89 -26.51 2.57
CA ASP A 289 9.13 -27.26 2.37
C ASP A 289 10.27 -26.67 3.22
N VAL A 290 10.31 -25.33 3.31
CA VAL A 290 11.26 -24.63 4.18
C VAL A 290 11.01 -24.96 5.65
N LEU A 291 9.76 -24.93 6.11
CA LEU A 291 9.40 -25.26 7.49
C LEU A 291 9.74 -26.72 7.83
N ASP A 292 9.46 -27.66 6.94
CA ASP A 292 9.74 -29.09 7.10
C ASP A 292 11.24 -29.40 7.20
N ARG A 293 12.10 -28.50 6.69
CA ARG A 293 13.56 -28.63 6.75
C ARG A 293 14.17 -28.06 8.04
N ILE A 294 13.44 -27.22 8.77
CA ILE A 294 13.88 -26.60 10.03
C ILE A 294 13.62 -27.55 11.19
N ASP A 295 14.43 -27.44 12.24
CA ASP A 295 14.23 -28.16 13.50
C ASP A 295 12.78 -27.97 14.02
N PRO A 296 12.00 -29.06 14.19
CA PRO A 296 10.59 -28.97 14.59
C PRO A 296 10.41 -28.34 15.98
N ASP A 297 11.38 -28.48 16.88
CA ASP A 297 11.31 -27.88 18.21
C ASP A 297 11.41 -26.35 18.11
N LEU A 298 12.31 -25.85 17.25
CA LEU A 298 12.45 -24.42 16.96
C LEU A 298 11.18 -23.85 16.30
N VAL A 299 10.61 -24.57 15.32
CA VAL A 299 9.36 -24.13 14.67
C VAL A 299 8.24 -24.05 15.69
N ARG A 300 8.10 -25.04 16.58
CA ARG A 300 7.07 -25.05 17.63
C ARG A 300 7.24 -23.91 18.63
N GLU A 301 8.45 -23.64 19.10
CA GLU A 301 8.74 -22.53 20.01
C GLU A 301 8.42 -21.18 19.35
N PHE A 302 8.85 -20.98 18.10
CA PHE A 302 8.53 -19.76 17.36
C PHE A 302 7.03 -19.62 17.12
N ASN A 303 6.34 -20.71 16.78
CA ASN A 303 4.90 -20.72 16.55
C ASN A 303 4.10 -20.26 17.78
N ALA A 304 4.58 -20.57 18.99
CA ALA A 304 3.95 -20.13 20.23
C ALA A 304 3.94 -18.60 20.39
N THR A 305 4.87 -17.89 19.75
CA THR A 305 4.93 -16.43 19.77
C THR A 305 3.91 -15.77 18.84
N LEU A 306 3.29 -16.54 17.94
CA LEU A 306 2.32 -16.06 16.95
C LEU A 306 0.86 -16.21 17.41
N SER A 307 0.62 -16.35 18.72
CA SER A 307 -0.70 -16.72 19.26
C SER A 307 -1.82 -15.74 18.86
N PHE A 308 -1.51 -14.45 18.75
CA PHE A 308 -2.49 -13.42 18.37
C PHE A 308 -2.85 -13.49 16.88
N GLN A 309 -1.88 -13.78 16.03
CA GLN A 309 -2.08 -13.99 14.60
C GLN A 309 -2.91 -15.26 14.38
N TRP A 310 -2.64 -16.33 15.13
CA TRP A 310 -3.44 -17.55 15.10
C TRP A 310 -4.89 -17.31 15.53
N GLN A 311 -5.12 -16.54 16.59
CA GLN A 311 -6.47 -16.19 17.04
C GLN A 311 -7.32 -15.58 15.89
N VAL A 312 -6.72 -14.69 15.08
CA VAL A 312 -7.42 -14.08 13.93
C VAL A 312 -7.51 -15.04 12.74
N TYR A 313 -6.46 -15.82 12.49
CA TYR A 313 -6.43 -16.77 11.37
C TYR A 313 -7.42 -17.93 11.56
N ASP A 314 -7.63 -18.41 12.78
CA ASP A 314 -8.62 -19.45 13.09
C ASP A 314 -10.05 -19.00 12.75
N VAL A 315 -10.36 -17.71 12.97
CA VAL A 315 -11.63 -17.11 12.54
C VAL A 315 -11.70 -17.00 11.02
N ALA A 316 -10.60 -16.62 10.36
CA ALA A 316 -10.55 -16.62 8.90
C ALA A 316 -10.79 -18.01 8.29
N LEU A 317 -10.27 -19.08 8.90
CA LEU A 317 -10.53 -20.46 8.47
C LEU A 317 -12.00 -20.85 8.59
N GLN A 318 -12.67 -20.45 9.67
CA GLN A 318 -14.11 -20.70 9.85
C GLN A 318 -14.96 -19.93 8.85
N LEU A 319 -14.64 -18.65 8.63
CA LEU A 319 -15.32 -17.81 7.63
C LEU A 319 -15.10 -18.35 6.22
N TRP A 320 -13.89 -18.81 5.92
CA TRP A 320 -13.56 -19.45 4.66
C TRP A 320 -14.35 -20.74 4.43
N ASP A 321 -14.30 -21.69 5.38
CA ASP A 321 -15.00 -22.97 5.25
C ASP A 321 -16.50 -22.77 5.06
N SER A 322 -17.11 -21.87 5.85
CA SER A 322 -18.53 -21.52 5.74
C SER A 322 -18.86 -20.94 4.36
N ARG A 323 -18.18 -19.87 3.95
CA ARG A 323 -18.47 -19.16 2.68
C ARG A 323 -18.18 -20.04 1.46
N CYS A 324 -17.10 -20.81 1.50
CA CYS A 324 -16.75 -21.72 0.40
C CYS A 324 -17.83 -22.79 0.21
N ARG A 325 -18.31 -23.41 1.29
CA ARG A 325 -19.37 -24.44 1.22
C ARG A 325 -20.74 -23.88 0.86
N GLU A 326 -21.01 -22.62 1.22
CA GLU A 326 -22.23 -21.92 0.85
C GLU A 326 -22.29 -21.65 -0.67
N VAL A 327 -21.16 -21.26 -1.26
CA VAL A 327 -21.10 -20.81 -2.67
C VAL A 327 -20.83 -21.96 -3.63
N LEU A 328 -19.95 -22.90 -3.27
CA LEU A 328 -19.52 -23.96 -4.19
C LEU A 328 -20.40 -25.22 -4.14
N PRO A 329 -20.50 -25.97 -5.25
CA PRO A 329 -21.19 -27.27 -5.27
C PRO A 329 -20.58 -28.29 -4.29
N LEU A 330 -21.41 -29.17 -3.75
CA LEU A 330 -21.02 -30.19 -2.76
C LEU A 330 -19.82 -31.06 -3.19
N GLN A 331 -19.70 -31.35 -4.49
CA GLN A 331 -18.62 -32.17 -5.05
C GLN A 331 -17.22 -31.51 -4.88
N ASP A 332 -17.17 -30.18 -4.81
CA ASP A 332 -15.91 -29.42 -4.77
C ASP A 332 -15.47 -29.10 -3.34
N HIS A 333 -16.32 -29.36 -2.34
CA HIS A 333 -16.06 -29.01 -0.94
C HIS A 333 -14.82 -29.70 -0.36
N SER A 334 -14.59 -30.96 -0.75
CA SER A 334 -13.47 -31.75 -0.23
C SER A 334 -12.12 -31.23 -0.73
N SER A 335 -12.05 -30.77 -1.97
CA SER A 335 -10.82 -30.30 -2.61
C SER A 335 -10.54 -28.82 -2.41
N LEU A 336 -11.59 -27.98 -2.42
CA LEU A 336 -11.45 -26.52 -2.49
C LEU A 336 -11.71 -25.79 -1.18
N CYS A 337 -12.54 -26.33 -0.28
CA CYS A 337 -12.89 -25.63 0.96
C CYS A 337 -12.03 -26.04 2.16
N SER A 338 -11.57 -27.30 2.19
CA SER A 338 -10.91 -27.86 3.37
C SER A 338 -9.42 -27.52 3.41
N VAL A 339 -8.95 -26.79 4.41
CA VAL A 339 -7.53 -26.36 4.49
C VAL A 339 -6.64 -27.49 5.02
N PRO A 340 -5.61 -27.95 4.27
CA PRO A 340 -4.79 -29.08 4.68
C PRO A 340 -3.87 -28.74 5.85
N GLY A 341 -3.83 -29.61 6.87
CA GLY A 341 -2.82 -29.57 7.95
C GLY A 341 -3.17 -28.72 9.17
N HIS A 342 -4.29 -27.99 9.15
CA HIS A 342 -4.75 -27.25 10.32
C HIS A 342 -5.60 -28.15 11.23
N LYS A 343 -5.11 -28.42 12.46
CA LYS A 343 -5.96 -28.91 13.54
C LYS A 343 -6.52 -27.69 14.25
N SER A 344 -7.85 -27.57 14.34
CA SER A 344 -8.47 -26.46 15.05
C SER A 344 -7.93 -26.41 16.48
N SER A 345 -7.63 -25.20 16.97
CA SER A 345 -7.32 -24.95 18.38
C SER A 345 -8.54 -25.16 19.31
N LEU A 346 -9.71 -25.48 18.74
CA LEU A 346 -11.02 -25.60 19.39
C LEU A 346 -11.50 -27.06 19.57
N SER A 347 -10.62 -28.06 19.54
CA SER A 347 -10.94 -29.44 19.94
C SER A 347 -10.43 -29.78 21.33
#